data_AF-B7B933-F1
#
_entry.id   AF-B7B933-F1
#
_cell.length_a   1.000
_cell.length_b   1.000
_cell.length_c   1.000
_cell.angle_alpha   90.00
_cell.angle_beta   90.00
_cell.angle_gamma   90.00
#
_symmetry.space_group_name_H-M   'P 1'
#
loop_
_entity.id
_entity.type
_entity.pdbx_description
1 polymer ?
#
loop_
_entity_poly.entity_id
_entity_poly.type
_entity_poly.pdbx_seq_one_letter_code
_entity_poly.pdbx_strand_id
1 'polypeptide(L)'
;FKLAEIDSGYQPSMDDIKTKAVHLPMSMGHQGVVVVASRSHQTEDTTAFIENLRKQGQPVTLISSGSSLKICLVAEGTADVYPRFAPTMEWDTAAGHAIARAAGCDVYHIDGKTPLKYNKEDLHNPWFIVKPL
;
A
#
# COMPACT_ATOMS: atom_id res chain seq x y z
N PHE A 1 -10.58 7.50 -4.44
CA PHE A 1 -10.68 7.62 -5.91
C PHE A 1 -9.29 7.82 -6.51
N LYS A 2 -9.06 7.39 -7.75
CA LYS A 2 -7.86 7.68 -8.54
C LYS A 2 -8.21 8.68 -9.64
N LEU A 3 -7.35 9.68 -9.84
CA LEU A 3 -7.27 10.46 -11.07
C LEU A 3 -5.95 10.16 -11.75
N ALA A 4 -5.97 10.12 -13.08
CA ALA A 4 -4.79 10.03 -13.91
C ALA A 4 -4.64 11.33 -14.73
N GLU A 5 -3.47 11.51 -15.35
CA GLU A 5 -3.23 12.59 -16.32
C GLU A 5 -3.40 14.01 -15.73
N ILE A 6 -3.10 14.19 -14.44
CA ILE A 6 -2.95 15.53 -13.83
C ILE A 6 -1.47 15.87 -13.75
N ASP A 7 -1.11 17.04 -14.24
CA ASP A 7 0.21 17.64 -14.06
C ASP A 7 0.09 19.15 -13.82
N SER A 8 1.22 19.86 -13.75
CA SER A 8 1.24 21.31 -13.53
C SER A 8 0.61 22.11 -14.68
N GLY A 9 0.52 21.54 -15.88
CA GLY A 9 -0.07 22.17 -17.06
C GLY A 9 -1.58 21.94 -17.20
N TYR A 10 -2.13 20.95 -16.50
CA TYR A 10 -3.57 20.67 -16.48
C TYR A 10 -4.14 20.72 -15.05
N GLN A 11 -4.88 21.79 -14.77
CA GLN A 11 -5.64 21.96 -13.52
C GLN A 11 -7.13 21.70 -13.79
N PRO A 12 -7.63 20.46 -13.63
CA PRO A 12 -9.04 20.15 -13.88
C PRO A 12 -9.95 20.89 -12.89
N SER A 13 -11.14 21.25 -13.35
CA SER A 13 -12.18 21.78 -12.46
C SER A 13 -12.64 20.71 -11.46
N MET A 14 -13.31 21.12 -10.37
CA MET A 14 -13.87 20.15 -9.42
C MET A 14 -14.87 19.20 -10.06
N ASP A 15 -15.60 19.64 -11.08
CA ASP A 15 -16.55 18.79 -11.79
C ASP A 15 -15.85 17.81 -12.74
N ASP A 16 -14.74 18.23 -13.38
CA ASP A 16 -13.88 17.33 -14.14
C ASP A 16 -13.26 16.25 -13.25
N ILE A 17 -12.81 16.63 -12.05
CA ILE A 17 -12.26 15.68 -11.07
C ILE A 17 -13.33 14.65 -10.69
N LYS A 18 -14.55 15.08 -10.37
CA LYS A 18 -15.63 14.17 -9.98
C LYS A 18 -16.02 13.19 -11.09
N THR A 19 -16.03 13.66 -12.34
CA THR A 19 -16.45 12.84 -13.49
C THR A 19 -15.38 11.86 -13.95
N LYS A 20 -14.09 12.24 -13.89
CA LYS A 20 -12.97 11.39 -14.31
C LYS A 20 -12.43 10.49 -13.20
N ALA A 21 -12.84 10.72 -11.96
CA ALA A 21 -12.40 9.95 -10.81
C ALA A 21 -12.91 8.51 -10.84
N VAL A 22 -11.99 7.56 -10.72
CA VAL A 22 -12.30 6.14 -10.59
C VAL A 22 -12.35 5.77 -9.11
N HIS A 23 -13.43 5.11 -8.67
CA HIS A 23 -13.55 4.66 -7.28
C HIS A 23 -12.48 3.61 -6.96
N LEU A 24 -12.02 3.59 -5.70
CA LEU A 24 -11.03 2.60 -5.24
C LEU A 24 -11.70 1.55 -4.32
N PRO A 25 -11.21 0.29 -4.31
CA PRO A 25 -10.15 -0.25 -5.15
C PRO A 25 -10.66 -0.56 -6.57
N MET A 26 -9.75 -0.57 -7.53
CA MET A 26 -10.02 -1.03 -8.90
C MET A 26 -9.86 -2.55 -8.97
N SER A 27 -10.70 -3.22 -9.76
CA SER A 27 -10.58 -4.66 -9.98
C SER A 27 -9.49 -4.95 -11.03
N MET A 28 -8.41 -5.60 -10.61
CA MET A 28 -7.22 -5.81 -11.45
C MET A 28 -7.04 -7.28 -11.94
N GLY A 29 -7.90 -8.22 -11.51
CA GLY A 29 -7.94 -9.58 -12.05
C GLY A 29 -6.66 -10.41 -11.86
N HIS A 30 -6.00 -10.30 -10.71
CA HIS A 30 -4.71 -10.95 -10.45
C HIS A 30 -4.79 -12.48 -10.57
N GLN A 31 -3.75 -13.09 -11.19
CA GLN A 31 -3.61 -14.55 -11.35
C GLN A 31 -2.85 -15.20 -10.16
N GLY A 32 -2.79 -14.51 -9.03
CA GLY A 32 -1.97 -14.84 -7.85
C GLY A 32 -1.91 -13.66 -6.88
N VAL A 33 -1.01 -13.70 -5.91
CA VAL A 33 -0.79 -12.62 -4.96
C VAL A 33 0.24 -11.63 -5.52
N VAL A 34 -0.16 -10.37 -5.65
CA VAL A 34 0.71 -9.27 -6.03
C VAL A 34 1.26 -8.60 -4.78
N VAL A 35 2.56 -8.77 -4.54
CA VAL A 35 3.28 -8.12 -3.44
C VAL A 35 3.95 -6.87 -3.98
N VAL A 36 3.74 -5.72 -3.31
CA VAL A 36 4.53 -4.52 -3.57
C VAL A 36 5.65 -4.38 -2.55
N ALA A 37 6.89 -4.18 -3.03
CA ALA A 37 8.06 -3.99 -2.18
C ALA A 37 8.83 -2.71 -2.54
N SER A 38 9.72 -2.30 -1.65
CA SER A 38 10.61 -1.15 -1.90
C SER A 38 11.56 -1.45 -3.06
N ARG A 39 11.80 -0.47 -3.93
CA ARG A 39 12.79 -0.59 -5.00
C ARG A 39 14.24 -0.56 -4.49
N SER A 40 14.48 0.19 -3.42
CA SER A 40 15.84 0.53 -2.95
C SER A 40 16.17 -0.05 -1.57
N HIS A 41 15.20 -0.63 -0.88
CA HIS A 41 15.34 -1.10 0.51
C HIS A 41 14.56 -2.41 0.71
N GLN A 42 14.98 -3.48 0.05
CA GLN A 42 14.49 -4.82 0.37
C GLN A 42 15.33 -5.40 1.51
N THR A 43 14.66 -5.87 2.55
CA THR A 43 15.27 -6.56 3.69
C THR A 43 15.14 -8.07 3.52
N GLU A 44 16.02 -8.83 4.18
CA GLU A 44 15.95 -10.30 4.20
C GLU A 44 14.60 -10.79 4.73
N ASP A 45 14.03 -10.12 5.74
CA ASP A 45 12.69 -10.43 6.27
C ASP A 45 11.59 -10.27 5.21
N THR A 46 11.68 -9.23 4.37
CA THR A 46 10.70 -8.98 3.31
C THR A 46 10.76 -10.10 2.27
N THR A 47 11.98 -10.51 1.89
CA THR A 47 12.22 -11.64 0.99
C THR A 47 11.69 -12.95 1.59
N ALA A 48 11.97 -13.20 2.88
CA ALA A 48 11.50 -14.40 3.57
C ALA A 48 9.96 -14.48 3.58
N PHE A 49 9.26 -13.36 3.77
CA PHE A 49 7.80 -13.31 3.68
C PHE A 49 7.28 -13.65 2.28
N ILE A 50 7.90 -13.11 1.23
CA ILE A 50 7.54 -13.42 -0.16
C ILE A 50 7.76 -14.91 -0.45
N GLU A 51 8.87 -15.48 -0.02
CA GLU A 51 9.16 -16.91 -0.17
C GLU A 51 8.16 -17.79 0.61
N ASN A 52 7.73 -17.35 1.79
CA ASN A 52 6.71 -18.05 2.55
C ASN A 52 5.35 -18.07 1.82
N LEU A 53 4.96 -16.97 1.16
CA LEU A 53 3.76 -16.96 0.30
C LEU A 53 3.89 -17.92 -0.87
N ARG A 54 5.05 -17.96 -1.54
CA ARG A 54 5.33 -18.90 -2.64
C ARG A 54 5.23 -20.36 -2.19
N LYS A 55 5.76 -20.67 -1.01
CA LYS A 55 5.70 -22.03 -0.42
C LYS A 55 4.28 -22.51 -0.11
N GLN A 56 3.33 -21.60 0.07
CA GLN A 56 1.91 -21.93 0.25
C GLN A 56 1.22 -22.31 -1.07
N GLY A 57 1.96 -22.38 -2.19
CA GLY A 57 1.44 -22.82 -3.49
C GLY A 57 0.73 -21.73 -4.28
N GLN A 58 0.77 -20.48 -3.82
CA GLN A 58 0.19 -19.35 -4.54
C GLN A 58 1.22 -18.74 -5.52
N PRO A 59 0.87 -18.48 -6.79
CA PRO A 59 1.70 -17.66 -7.66
C PRO A 59 1.89 -16.28 -7.04
N VAL A 60 3.15 -15.80 -6.97
CA VAL A 60 3.47 -14.50 -6.38
C VAL A 60 4.15 -13.60 -7.40
N THR A 61 3.53 -12.47 -7.71
CA THR A 61 4.09 -11.41 -8.54
C THR A 61 4.64 -10.31 -7.65
N LEU A 62 5.90 -9.91 -7.87
CA LEU A 62 6.53 -8.82 -7.14
C LEU A 62 6.55 -7.56 -8.00
N ILE A 63 5.96 -6.47 -7.51
CA ILE A 63 6.09 -5.14 -8.10
C ILE A 63 6.88 -4.22 -7.18
N SER A 64 7.58 -3.23 -7.73
CA SER A 64 8.41 -2.31 -6.94
C SER A 64 8.01 -0.85 -7.14
N SER A 65 7.93 -0.12 -6.03
CA SER A 65 7.68 1.33 -6.06
C SER A 65 8.45 2.07 -4.95
N GLY A 66 8.81 3.33 -5.24
CA GLY A 66 9.45 4.23 -4.30
C GLY A 66 8.44 4.89 -3.36
N SER A 67 8.93 5.50 -2.27
CA SER A 67 8.12 6.35 -1.36
C SER A 67 6.90 5.65 -0.71
N SER A 68 5.98 6.45 -0.18
CA SER A 68 4.70 6.06 0.44
C SER A 68 3.63 5.59 -0.56
N LEU A 69 3.89 5.71 -1.87
CA LEU A 69 3.00 5.26 -2.94
C LEU A 69 2.61 3.78 -2.83
N LYS A 70 3.44 2.95 -2.18
CA LYS A 70 3.15 1.52 -1.98
C LYS A 70 1.87 1.26 -1.19
N ILE A 71 1.54 2.13 -0.22
CA ILE A 71 0.27 2.04 0.50
C ILE A 71 -0.89 2.33 -0.48
N CYS A 72 -0.73 3.36 -1.32
CA CYS A 72 -1.71 3.71 -2.34
C CYS A 72 -1.88 2.60 -3.39
N LEU A 73 -0.82 1.86 -3.75
CA LEU A 73 -0.94 0.74 -4.70
C LEU A 73 -1.82 -0.39 -4.16
N VAL A 74 -1.80 -0.65 -2.84
CA VAL A 74 -2.73 -1.60 -2.21
C VAL A 74 -4.14 -1.02 -2.17
N ALA A 75 -4.29 0.24 -1.74
CA ALA A 75 -5.58 0.93 -1.75
C ALA A 75 -6.20 1.01 -3.16
N GLU A 76 -5.36 1.11 -4.18
CA GLU A 76 -5.75 1.17 -5.58
C GLU A 76 -6.22 -0.19 -6.11
N GLY A 77 -5.78 -1.30 -5.51
CA GLY A 77 -6.00 -2.67 -5.99
C GLY A 77 -4.91 -3.19 -6.93
N THR A 78 -3.88 -2.38 -7.22
CA THR A 78 -2.72 -2.78 -8.06
C THR A 78 -1.78 -3.75 -7.35
N ALA A 79 -1.82 -3.81 -6.02
CA ALA A 79 -1.16 -4.82 -5.20
C ALA A 79 -2.12 -5.37 -4.16
N ASP A 80 -1.95 -6.64 -3.78
CA ASP A 80 -2.76 -7.28 -2.75
C ASP A 80 -2.17 -7.07 -1.35
N VAL A 81 -0.83 -6.94 -1.26
CA VAL A 81 -0.15 -6.80 0.02
C VAL A 81 1.14 -5.97 -0.07
N TYR A 82 1.38 -5.17 0.96
CA TYR A 82 2.64 -4.45 1.17
C TYR A 82 3.23 -4.77 2.55
N PRO A 83 4.18 -5.71 2.66
CA PRO A 83 4.97 -5.89 3.87
C PRO A 83 6.07 -4.82 3.98
N ARG A 84 6.19 -4.17 5.13
CA ARG A 84 7.27 -3.23 5.45
C ARG A 84 7.95 -3.61 6.76
N PHE A 85 9.05 -4.35 6.62
CA PHE A 85 9.88 -4.81 7.74
C PHE A 85 11.19 -4.01 7.78
N ALA A 86 11.03 -2.70 7.88
CA ALA A 86 12.14 -1.77 8.02
C ALA A 86 11.62 -0.50 8.72
N PRO A 87 12.49 0.23 9.42
CA PRO A 87 12.10 1.46 10.11
C PRO A 87 11.37 2.45 9.18
N THR A 88 10.33 3.07 9.73
CA THR A 88 9.59 4.20 9.16
C THR A 88 9.10 5.07 10.29
N MET A 89 8.70 6.29 9.96
CA MET A 89 8.10 7.23 10.91
C MET A 89 6.61 7.36 10.65
N GLU A 90 5.84 7.82 11.65
CA GLU A 90 4.40 8.05 11.52
C GLU A 90 4.02 8.88 10.29
N TRP A 91 4.78 9.94 9.99
CA TRP A 91 4.54 10.80 8.84
C TRP A 91 4.71 10.10 7.48
N ASP A 92 5.47 9.00 7.41
CA ASP A 92 5.60 8.22 6.17
C ASP A 92 4.34 7.41 5.85
N THR A 93 3.53 7.10 6.87
CA THR A 93 2.38 6.18 6.74
C THR A 93 1.03 6.84 6.96
N ALA A 94 0.92 7.88 7.79
CA ALA A 94 -0.36 8.45 8.22
C ALA A 94 -1.29 8.84 7.06
N ALA A 95 -0.78 9.59 6.08
CA ALA A 95 -1.56 10.00 4.91
C ALA A 95 -1.99 8.80 4.05
N GLY A 96 -1.07 7.87 3.79
CA GLY A 96 -1.36 6.66 3.02
C GLY A 96 -2.36 5.74 3.74
N HIS A 97 -2.27 5.63 5.06
CA HIS A 97 -3.15 4.83 5.88
C HIS A 97 -4.59 5.38 5.84
N ALA A 98 -4.77 6.71 5.91
CA ALA A 98 -6.09 7.32 5.73
C ALA A 98 -6.71 6.97 4.37
N ILE A 99 -5.91 7.01 3.29
CA ILE A 99 -6.35 6.61 1.94
C ILE A 99 -6.70 5.12 1.90
N ALA A 100 -5.86 4.26 2.48
CA ALA A 100 -6.09 2.81 2.52
C ALA A 100 -7.42 2.49 3.22
N ARG A 101 -7.69 3.08 4.38
CA ARG A 101 -8.95 2.91 5.12
C ARG A 101 -10.16 3.34 4.31
N ALA A 102 -10.08 4.49 3.64
CA ALA A 102 -11.15 4.96 2.77
C ALA A 102 -11.40 4.04 1.57
N ALA A 103 -10.40 3.26 1.16
CA ALA A 103 -10.49 2.27 0.08
C ALA A 103 -10.75 0.83 0.57
N GLY A 104 -11.12 0.62 1.84
CA GLY A 104 -11.41 -0.71 2.37
C GLY A 104 -10.18 -1.58 2.66
N CYS A 105 -9.02 -0.94 2.88
CA CYS A 105 -7.78 -1.57 3.33
C CYS A 105 -7.38 -1.03 4.72
N ASP A 106 -6.38 -1.61 5.36
CA ASP A 106 -5.82 -1.07 6.62
C ASP A 106 -4.30 -1.32 6.69
N VAL A 107 -3.63 -0.66 7.61
CA VAL A 107 -2.19 -0.83 7.88
C VAL A 107 -2.03 -1.47 9.24
N TYR A 108 -1.73 -2.77 9.23
CA TYR A 108 -1.62 -3.58 10.43
C TYR A 108 -0.16 -3.72 10.88
N HIS A 109 0.05 -3.88 12.17
CA HIS A 109 1.24 -4.52 12.72
C HIS A 109 1.47 -5.89 12.06
N ILE A 110 2.69 -6.43 12.16
CA ILE A 110 3.04 -7.74 11.55
C ILE A 110 2.25 -8.93 12.10
N ASP A 111 1.53 -8.76 13.21
CA ASP A 111 0.54 -9.75 13.69
C ASP A 111 -0.68 -9.89 12.76
N GLY A 112 -0.82 -9.00 11.77
CA GLY A 112 -1.87 -9.00 10.76
C GLY A 112 -3.25 -8.61 11.27
N LYS A 113 -3.35 -8.10 12.51
CA LYS A 113 -4.61 -7.85 13.23
C LYS A 113 -4.66 -6.50 13.93
N THR A 114 -3.55 -5.99 14.45
CA THR A 114 -3.50 -4.75 15.24
C THR A 114 -3.25 -3.56 14.32
N PRO A 115 -4.19 -2.61 14.13
CA PRO A 115 -3.94 -1.44 13.29
C PRO A 115 -2.83 -0.56 13.87
N LEU A 116 -2.06 0.09 12.99
CA LEU A 116 -1.08 1.09 13.42
C LEU A 116 -1.78 2.27 14.13
N LYS A 117 -1.10 2.80 15.15
CA LYS A 117 -1.51 3.98 15.90
C LYS A 117 -0.54 5.12 15.69
N TYR A 118 -1.09 6.33 15.76
CA TYR A 118 -0.41 7.60 15.55
C TYR A 118 -0.44 8.46 16.82
N ASN A 119 0.34 9.53 16.82
CA ASN A 119 0.56 10.42 17.96
C ASN A 119 1.16 9.69 19.17
N LYS A 120 2.10 8.77 18.90
CA LYS A 120 2.90 8.09 19.93
C LYS A 120 4.00 9.02 20.44
N GLU A 121 4.49 8.76 21.64
CA GLU A 121 5.67 9.45 22.18
C GLU A 121 6.92 9.17 21.32
N ASP A 122 7.12 7.90 20.95
CA ASP A 122 8.05 7.50 19.91
C ASP A 122 7.36 7.41 18.56
N LEU A 123 7.75 8.29 17.63
CA LEU A 123 7.16 8.40 16.31
C LEU A 123 7.62 7.32 15.33
N HIS A 124 8.49 6.39 15.74
CA HIS A 124 8.78 5.21 14.94
C HIS A 124 7.53 4.32 14.81
N ASN A 125 7.28 3.85 13.59
CA ASN A 125 6.32 2.79 13.39
C ASN A 125 6.99 1.44 13.70
N PRO A 126 6.26 0.50 14.30
CA PRO A 126 6.66 -0.90 14.22
C PRO A 126 6.59 -1.38 12.76
N TRP A 127 7.10 -2.58 12.52
CA TRP A 127 6.91 -3.24 11.22
C TRP A 127 5.42 -3.44 10.94
N PHE A 128 5.04 -3.34 9.67
CA PHE A 128 3.64 -3.35 9.28
C PHE A 128 3.38 -4.09 7.97
N ILE A 129 2.11 -4.40 7.74
CA ILE A 129 1.57 -5.00 6.53
C ILE A 129 0.32 -4.21 6.13
N VAL A 130 0.29 -3.71 4.89
CA VAL A 130 -0.93 -3.17 4.28
C VAL A 130 -1.65 -4.27 3.52
N LYS A 131 -2.95 -4.42 3.74
CA LYS A 131 -3.82 -5.38 3.03
C LYS A 131 -5.30 -4.92 3.05
N PRO A 132 -6.16 -5.49 2.18
CA PRO A 132 -7.61 -5.36 2.31
C PRO A 132 -8.14 -5.82 3.68
N LEU A 133 -9.28 -5.26 4.10
CA LEU A 133 -10.00 -5.65 5.33
C LEU A 133 -10.50 -7.11 5.27
#